data_AF-A0A4U0P656-F1
#
_entry.id   AF-A0A4U0P656-F1
#
_cell.length_a   1.000
_cell.length_b   1.000
_cell.length_c   1.000
_cell.angle_alpha   90.00
_cell.angle_beta   90.00
_cell.angle_gamma   90.00
#
_symmetry.space_group_name_H-M   'P 1'
#
loop_
_entity.id
_entity.type
_entity.pdbx_description
1 polymer ?
#
loop_
_entity_poly.entity_id
_entity_poly.type
_entity_poly.pdbx_seq_one_letter_code
_entity_poly.pdbx_strand_id
1 'polypeptide(L)'
;MKHLFFLLFTIAALTSNAQILKQGDNLKIEFEKISTPYYFKAPSFTGWTEGKDMLLICNKPNPMDCDFVFLALRDTTLVGIYTIKAPNAFLLDTEGNSILSSGSEFFLLPLWTVKKNTQVIPADKAVFSLLDKMYEKSLQADSPQLDEATIKEYQQYKFDTTLPNRHIALLFDNYQTIITSTSARGERSPAELCIPIITSLSAECHSLYKNIPAIVCIYMGEALLSAGIIDKATEHFKISLQLYPNSIPLLVYNYRLEQDLKKKDEQLAKLKKKHTNHWMVKDL
;
A
#
# COMPACT_ATOMS: atom_id res chain seq x y z
N MET A 1 14.96 -14.27 75.78
CA MET A 1 15.51 -13.47 74.66
C MET A 1 15.87 -14.41 73.52
N LYS A 2 15.05 -14.51 72.48
CA LYS A 2 15.36 -15.21 71.23
C LYS A 2 15.18 -14.20 70.11
N HIS A 3 16.28 -13.85 69.45
CA HIS A 3 16.30 -12.91 68.33
C HIS A 3 15.73 -13.58 67.08
N LEU A 4 14.67 -13.00 66.54
CA LEU A 4 14.09 -13.38 65.26
C LEU A 4 14.83 -12.61 64.17
N PHE A 5 15.66 -13.31 63.38
CA PHE A 5 16.28 -12.76 62.18
C PHE A 5 15.23 -12.67 61.07
N PHE A 6 14.84 -11.46 60.70
CA PHE A 6 14.03 -11.20 59.52
C PHE A 6 14.96 -11.17 58.30
N LEU A 7 14.92 -12.23 57.48
CA LEU A 7 15.60 -12.26 56.19
C LEU A 7 14.74 -11.45 55.20
N LEU A 8 15.18 -10.24 54.85
CA LEU A 8 14.59 -9.46 53.76
C LEU A 8 14.99 -10.13 52.43
N PHE A 9 14.06 -10.84 51.80
CA PHE A 9 14.19 -11.19 50.39
C PHE A 9 13.94 -9.93 49.56
N THR A 10 15.00 -9.29 49.10
CA THR A 10 14.92 -8.33 47.99
C THR A 10 14.63 -9.12 46.72
N ILE A 11 13.36 -9.20 46.36
CA ILE A 11 12.95 -9.63 45.01
C ILE A 11 13.42 -8.52 44.07
N ALA A 12 14.55 -8.73 43.41
CA ALA A 12 14.91 -7.94 42.25
C ALA A 12 13.83 -8.21 41.19
N ALA A 13 12.93 -7.25 41.01
CA ALA A 13 12.03 -7.25 39.87
C ALA A 13 12.91 -7.15 38.62
N LEU A 14 13.12 -8.28 37.94
CA LEU A 14 13.52 -8.31 36.54
C LEU A 14 12.39 -7.64 35.77
N THR A 15 12.46 -6.31 35.66
CA THR A 15 11.69 -5.58 34.68
C THR A 15 12.19 -6.07 33.33
N SER A 16 11.41 -6.97 32.71
CA SER A 16 11.59 -7.20 31.29
C SER A 16 11.31 -5.87 30.62
N ASN A 17 12.35 -5.14 30.23
CA ASN A 17 12.23 -4.01 29.32
C ASN A 17 11.69 -4.60 28.01
N ALA A 18 10.37 -4.70 27.90
CA ALA A 18 9.69 -4.98 26.66
C ALA A 18 10.10 -3.85 25.72
N GLN A 19 11.02 -4.14 24.81
CA GLN A 19 11.52 -3.19 23.84
C GLN A 19 10.36 -2.93 22.88
N ILE A 20 9.77 -1.74 22.97
CA ILE A 20 8.74 -1.32 22.03
C ILE A 20 9.45 -0.54 20.93
N LEU A 21 9.51 -1.14 19.75
CA LEU A 21 9.96 -0.43 18.55
C LEU A 21 8.82 0.41 17.99
N LYS A 22 9.17 1.62 17.56
CA LYS A 22 8.24 2.62 17.04
C LYS A 22 8.76 3.25 15.77
N GLN A 23 7.88 4.00 15.09
CA GLN A 23 8.26 4.84 13.97
C GLN A 23 9.45 5.73 14.32
N GLY A 24 10.42 5.82 13.41
CA GLY A 24 11.66 6.56 13.57
C GLY A 24 12.82 5.78 14.19
N ASP A 25 12.56 4.61 14.80
CA ASP A 25 13.64 3.77 15.31
C ASP A 25 14.45 3.15 14.16
N ASN A 26 15.74 2.92 14.41
CA ASN A 26 16.65 2.34 13.42
C ASN A 26 16.71 0.82 13.56
N LEU A 27 16.09 0.12 12.62
CA LEU A 27 15.97 -1.33 12.55
C LEU A 27 17.30 -2.08 12.73
N LYS A 28 18.38 -1.58 12.14
CA LYS A 28 19.71 -2.21 12.22
C LYS A 28 20.31 -2.07 13.62
N ILE A 29 20.26 -0.87 14.21
CA ILE A 29 20.73 -0.62 15.58
C ILE A 29 19.98 -1.50 16.57
N GLU A 30 18.66 -1.64 16.38
CA GLU A 30 17.83 -2.44 17.27
C GLU A 30 18.08 -3.94 17.10
N PHE A 31 18.38 -4.39 15.88
CA PHE A 31 18.77 -5.78 15.60
C PHE A 31 20.13 -6.14 16.22
N GLU A 32 21.12 -5.23 16.17
CA GLU A 32 22.46 -5.44 16.73
C GLU A 32 22.46 -5.63 18.26
N LYS A 33 21.37 -5.29 18.95
CA LYS A 33 21.18 -5.57 20.39
C LYS A 33 20.92 -7.05 20.68
N ILE A 34 20.61 -7.86 19.67
CA ILE A 34 20.36 -9.30 19.83
C ILE A 34 21.68 -10.08 19.78
N SER A 35 22.09 -10.65 20.92
CA SER A 35 23.30 -11.48 20.98
C SER A 35 23.15 -12.82 20.28
N THR A 36 21.95 -13.41 20.33
CA THR A 36 21.66 -14.76 19.80
C THR A 36 20.34 -14.75 19.04
N PRO A 37 20.36 -14.42 17.73
CA PRO A 37 19.16 -14.39 16.92
C PRO A 37 18.66 -15.80 16.57
N TYR A 38 17.35 -16.00 16.66
CA TYR A 38 16.64 -17.20 16.20
C TYR A 38 15.89 -16.88 14.91
N TYR A 39 16.01 -17.76 13.92
CA TYR A 39 15.45 -17.56 12.57
C TYR A 39 14.32 -18.55 12.32
N PHE A 40 13.19 -18.04 11.84
CA PHE A 40 12.01 -18.83 11.52
C PHE A 40 11.51 -18.48 10.13
N LYS A 41 10.89 -19.45 9.46
CA LYS A 41 10.20 -19.18 8.19
C LYS A 41 8.98 -18.28 8.46
N ALA A 42 8.88 -17.18 7.74
CA ALA A 42 7.71 -16.32 7.81
C ALA A 42 6.52 -16.92 7.04
N PRO A 43 5.27 -16.61 7.44
CA PRO A 43 4.11 -16.77 6.58
C PRO A 43 4.32 -16.04 5.24
N SER A 44 3.60 -16.50 4.22
CA SER A 44 3.59 -15.80 2.93
C SER A 44 2.76 -14.52 3.05
N PHE A 45 3.43 -13.38 3.24
CA PHE A 45 2.76 -12.08 3.35
C PHE A 45 2.46 -11.43 2.00
N THR A 46 3.13 -11.87 0.93
CA THR A 46 2.99 -11.29 -0.40
C THR A 46 3.15 -12.35 -1.49
N GLY A 47 2.58 -12.10 -2.67
CA GLY A 47 2.74 -12.94 -3.86
C GLY A 47 3.96 -12.58 -4.72
N TRP A 48 4.73 -11.57 -4.32
CA TRP A 48 5.92 -11.10 -5.05
C TRP A 48 7.13 -11.99 -4.80
N THR A 49 7.92 -12.27 -5.84
CA THR A 49 9.13 -13.10 -5.75
C THR A 49 10.12 -12.59 -4.71
N GLU A 50 10.26 -11.26 -4.58
CA GLU A 50 11.15 -10.63 -3.61
C GLU A 50 10.75 -10.91 -2.16
N GLY A 51 9.46 -11.10 -1.88
CA GLY A 51 8.95 -11.48 -0.56
C GLY A 51 8.81 -12.99 -0.37
N LYS A 52 9.32 -13.82 -1.29
CA LYS A 52 9.28 -15.26 -1.15
C LYS A 52 10.27 -15.73 -0.09
N ASP A 53 9.83 -16.68 0.74
CA ASP A 53 10.66 -17.31 1.78
C ASP A 53 11.29 -16.29 2.75
N MET A 54 10.53 -15.25 3.10
CA MET A 54 10.91 -14.29 4.15
C MET A 54 11.13 -14.98 5.50
N LEU A 55 11.87 -14.29 6.37
CA LEU A 55 12.27 -14.76 7.68
C LEU A 55 11.66 -13.88 8.78
N LEU A 56 11.24 -14.53 9.87
CA LEU A 56 11.04 -13.89 11.17
C LEU A 56 12.32 -14.09 11.98
N ILE A 57 12.84 -13.02 12.56
CA ILE A 57 14.04 -13.07 13.41
C ILE A 57 13.71 -12.48 14.77
N CYS A 58 14.07 -13.16 15.85
CA CYS A 58 13.84 -12.66 17.20
C CYS A 58 14.91 -13.14 18.20
N ASN A 59 14.82 -12.63 19.43
CA ASN A 59 15.76 -12.92 20.51
C ASN A 59 15.33 -14.09 21.41
N LYS A 60 14.28 -14.83 21.04
CA LYS A 60 13.79 -16.00 21.80
C LYS A 60 13.62 -17.23 20.89
N PRO A 61 13.75 -18.45 21.43
CA PRO A 61 13.54 -19.69 20.67
C PRO A 61 12.12 -19.89 20.12
N ASN A 62 11.15 -19.08 20.55
CA ASN A 62 9.76 -19.12 20.12
C ASN A 62 9.28 -17.70 19.77
N PRO A 63 8.87 -17.43 18.51
CA PRO A 63 8.36 -16.13 18.09
C PRO A 63 7.16 -15.64 18.91
N MET A 64 6.31 -16.56 19.39
CA MET A 64 5.12 -16.21 20.16
C MET A 64 5.43 -15.62 21.54
N ASP A 65 6.65 -15.82 22.03
CA ASP A 65 7.09 -15.26 23.31
C ASP A 65 7.66 -13.84 23.15
N CYS A 66 7.76 -13.33 21.92
CA CYS A 66 8.30 -12.01 21.61
C CYS A 66 7.19 -10.95 21.54
N ASP A 67 7.52 -9.68 21.86
CA ASP A 67 6.59 -8.57 21.65
C ASP A 67 6.48 -8.22 20.16
N PHE A 68 7.59 -8.33 19.45
CA PHE A 68 7.70 -8.20 18.01
C PHE A 68 8.75 -9.15 17.45
N VAL A 69 8.72 -9.36 16.14
CA VAL A 69 9.77 -10.05 15.38
C VAL A 69 10.29 -9.13 14.29
N PHE A 70 11.58 -9.23 13.99
CA PHE A 70 12.16 -8.61 12.80
C PHE A 70 11.70 -9.37 11.57
N LEU A 71 11.38 -8.63 10.51
CA LEU A 71 11.07 -9.16 9.19
C LEU A 71 12.29 -8.99 8.31
N ALA A 72 12.70 -10.07 7.66
CA ALA A 72 13.79 -10.05 6.71
C ALA A 72 13.43 -10.77 5.41
N LEU A 73 14.05 -10.33 4.32
CA LEU A 73 14.06 -11.07 3.06
C LEU A 73 14.87 -12.36 3.21
N ARG A 74 14.80 -13.23 2.19
CA ARG A 74 15.53 -14.51 2.17
C ARG A 74 17.04 -14.35 2.34
N ASP A 75 17.61 -13.23 1.88
CA ASP A 75 19.03 -12.89 1.99
C ASP A 75 19.39 -12.21 3.33
N THR A 76 18.49 -12.29 4.32
CA THR A 76 18.57 -11.66 5.66
C THR A 76 18.56 -10.13 5.67
N THR A 77 18.29 -9.47 4.54
CA THR A 77 18.04 -8.02 4.53
C THR A 77 16.81 -7.69 5.36
N LEU A 78 16.99 -6.89 6.42
CA LEU A 78 15.89 -6.43 7.28
C LEU A 78 14.98 -5.46 6.51
N VAL A 79 13.67 -5.64 6.60
CA VAL A 79 12.66 -4.79 5.92
C VAL A 79 11.63 -4.18 6.87
N GLY A 80 11.65 -4.59 8.13
CA GLY A 80 10.78 -4.04 9.15
C GLY A 80 10.61 -4.97 10.33
N ILE A 81 9.50 -4.80 11.02
CA ILE A 81 9.08 -5.65 12.14
C ILE A 81 7.59 -5.97 12.04
N TYR A 82 7.18 -7.01 12.77
CA TYR A 82 5.80 -7.39 12.98
C TYR A 82 5.51 -7.56 14.46
N THR A 83 4.49 -6.89 14.98
CA THR A 83 4.04 -7.07 16.37
C THR A 83 3.25 -8.37 16.49
N ILE A 84 3.69 -9.23 17.40
CA ILE A 84 3.08 -10.55 17.61
C ILE A 84 1.87 -10.43 18.53
N LYS A 85 1.96 -9.54 19.52
CA LYS A 85 0.88 -9.25 20.47
C LYS A 85 -0.05 -8.20 19.88
N ALA A 86 -1.35 -8.41 20.06
CA ALA A 86 -2.38 -7.52 19.54
C ALA A 86 -2.23 -6.07 20.08
N PRO A 87 -2.48 -5.04 19.25
CA PRO A 87 -2.83 -5.16 17.82
C PRO A 87 -1.63 -5.56 16.95
N ASN A 88 -1.85 -6.52 16.06
CA ASN A 88 -0.84 -6.99 15.12
C ASN A 88 -0.66 -5.94 14.03
N ALA A 89 0.58 -5.51 13.82
CA ALA A 89 0.92 -4.44 12.92
C ALA A 89 2.33 -4.64 12.35
N PHE A 90 2.51 -4.16 11.13
CA PHE A 90 3.77 -4.06 10.42
C PHE A 90 4.31 -2.65 10.58
N LEU A 91 5.57 -2.52 10.98
CA LEU A 91 6.31 -1.27 10.84
C LEU A 91 7.46 -1.58 9.87
N LEU A 92 7.43 -0.95 8.70
CA LEU A 92 8.33 -1.28 7.61
C LEU A 92 9.33 -0.15 7.35
N ASP A 93 10.54 -0.52 6.94
CA ASP A 93 11.48 0.40 6.33
C ASP A 93 11.06 0.63 4.88
N THR A 94 10.27 1.69 4.65
CA THR A 94 9.70 1.97 3.33
C THR A 94 10.70 2.61 2.36
N GLU A 95 11.83 3.12 2.87
CA GLU A 95 12.84 3.87 2.11
C GLU A 95 14.16 3.11 1.90
N GLY A 96 14.39 2.01 2.64
CA GLY A 96 15.62 1.22 2.57
C GLY A 96 16.77 1.84 3.37
N ASN A 97 16.47 2.71 4.33
CA ASN A 97 17.44 3.43 5.16
C ASN A 97 17.51 2.90 6.61
N SER A 98 16.88 1.74 6.86
CA SER A 98 16.70 1.12 8.17
C SER A 98 15.85 1.93 9.15
N ILE A 99 15.17 3.00 8.73
CA ILE A 99 14.29 3.77 9.62
C ILE A 99 12.86 3.26 9.50
N LEU A 100 12.27 2.85 10.62
CA LEU A 100 10.89 2.37 10.64
C LEU A 100 9.92 3.50 10.29
N SER A 101 9.06 3.24 9.32
CA SER A 101 7.97 4.13 8.91
C SER A 101 6.70 3.89 9.74
N SER A 102 5.61 4.56 9.39
CA SER A 102 4.31 4.40 10.05
C SER A 102 3.82 2.95 10.05
N GLY A 103 3.17 2.56 11.15
CA GLY A 103 2.59 1.23 11.29
C GLY A 103 1.39 0.99 10.37
N SER A 104 1.18 -0.26 9.97
CA SER A 104 0.06 -0.70 9.14
C SER A 104 -0.42 -2.10 9.53
N GLU A 105 -1.72 -2.37 9.46
CA GLU A 105 -2.23 -3.75 9.52
C GLU A 105 -1.95 -4.54 8.22
N PHE A 106 -1.61 -3.83 7.13
CA PHE A 106 -1.31 -4.42 5.84
C PHE A 106 0.18 -4.68 5.70
N PHE A 107 0.55 -5.87 5.25
CA PHE A 107 1.89 -6.09 4.75
C PHE A 107 1.99 -5.49 3.34
N LEU A 108 2.80 -4.45 3.20
CA LEU A 108 3.07 -3.78 1.94
C LEU A 108 4.54 -3.94 1.62
N LEU A 109 4.88 -4.75 0.62
CA LEU A 109 6.28 -4.99 0.29
C LEU A 109 6.95 -3.64 -0.08
N PRO A 110 8.04 -3.22 0.60
CA PRO A 110 8.64 -1.91 0.35
C PRO A 110 9.15 -1.76 -1.08
N LEU A 111 8.92 -0.59 -1.68
CA LEU A 111 9.22 -0.31 -3.09
C LEU A 111 10.66 -0.66 -3.48
N TRP A 112 11.62 -0.27 -2.64
CA TRP A 112 13.05 -0.46 -2.89
C TRP A 112 13.44 -1.93 -3.04
N THR A 113 12.70 -2.87 -2.42
CA THR A 113 13.00 -4.30 -2.48
C THR A 113 12.85 -4.87 -3.90
N VAL A 114 11.86 -4.38 -4.65
CA VAL A 114 11.61 -4.76 -6.06
C VAL A 114 12.37 -3.83 -6.99
N LYS A 115 12.36 -2.52 -6.73
CA LYS A 115 12.96 -1.52 -7.62
C LYS A 115 14.46 -1.74 -7.82
N LYS A 116 15.20 -2.14 -6.77
CA LYS A 116 16.66 -2.39 -6.85
C LYS A 116 17.04 -3.47 -7.88
N ASN A 117 16.14 -4.42 -8.14
CA ASN A 117 16.34 -5.54 -9.05
C ASN A 117 15.59 -5.39 -10.38
N THR A 118 14.86 -4.28 -10.55
CA THR A 118 14.03 -4.06 -11.74
C THR A 118 14.80 -3.28 -12.79
N GLN A 119 14.74 -3.73 -14.05
CA GLN A 119 15.21 -2.92 -15.17
C GLN A 119 14.24 -1.76 -15.40
N VAL A 120 14.75 -0.52 -15.30
CA VAL A 120 13.95 0.68 -15.54
C VAL A 120 14.19 1.15 -16.97
N ILE A 121 13.19 0.94 -17.84
CA ILE A 121 13.29 1.20 -19.28
C ILE A 121 12.19 2.19 -19.68
N PRO A 122 12.50 3.49 -19.89
CA PRO A 122 11.49 4.52 -20.20
C PRO A 122 10.70 4.26 -21.50
N ALA A 123 11.32 3.58 -22.47
CA ALA A 123 10.70 3.22 -23.73
C ALA A 123 9.72 2.03 -23.61
N ASP A 124 9.87 1.19 -22.58
CA ASP A 124 8.98 0.06 -22.34
C ASP A 124 7.68 0.57 -21.68
N LYS A 125 6.57 0.45 -22.41
CA LYS A 125 5.25 0.90 -21.95
C LYS A 125 4.35 -0.24 -21.48
N ALA A 126 4.85 -1.47 -21.33
CA ALA A 126 4.00 -2.64 -21.11
C ALA A 126 3.14 -2.49 -19.85
N VAL A 127 3.74 -2.12 -18.71
CA VAL A 127 2.99 -1.91 -17.46
C VAL A 127 2.05 -0.70 -17.56
N PHE A 128 2.42 0.35 -18.29
CA PHE A 128 1.56 1.50 -18.51
C PHE A 128 0.31 1.12 -19.32
N SER A 129 0.50 0.42 -20.44
CA SER A 129 -0.58 -0.09 -21.28
C SER A 129 -1.46 -1.10 -20.55
N LEU A 130 -0.89 -1.88 -19.63
CA LEU A 130 -1.66 -2.74 -18.75
C LEU A 130 -2.55 -1.94 -17.79
N LEU A 131 -2.03 -0.88 -17.15
CA LEU A 131 -2.84 0.01 -16.30
C LEU A 131 -3.96 0.69 -17.09
N ASP A 132 -3.69 1.11 -18.34
CA ASP A 132 -4.73 1.63 -19.24
C ASP A 132 -5.77 0.56 -19.59
N LYS A 133 -5.34 -0.68 -19.88
CA LYS A 133 -6.26 -1.80 -20.13
C LYS A 133 -7.14 -2.10 -18.92
N MET A 134 -6.55 -2.06 -17.71
CA MET A 134 -7.30 -2.22 -16.47
C MET A 134 -8.31 -1.08 -16.29
N TYR A 135 -7.91 0.16 -16.53
CA TYR A 135 -8.80 1.32 -16.53
C TYR A 135 -10.00 1.13 -17.46
N GLU A 136 -9.71 0.84 -18.74
CA GLU A 136 -10.73 0.72 -19.79
C GLU A 136 -11.76 -0.38 -19.48
N LYS A 137 -11.31 -1.52 -18.94
CA LYS A 137 -12.16 -2.68 -18.65
C LYS A 137 -12.89 -2.61 -17.31
N SER A 138 -12.37 -1.85 -16.34
CA SER A 138 -12.97 -1.78 -15.00
C SER A 138 -13.73 -0.48 -14.77
N LEU A 139 -13.06 0.67 -14.89
CA LEU A 139 -13.63 1.95 -14.48
C LEU A 139 -14.39 2.65 -15.60
N GLN A 140 -13.95 2.50 -16.85
CA GLN A 140 -14.53 3.18 -18.01
C GLN A 140 -15.63 2.37 -18.71
N ALA A 141 -15.60 1.04 -18.60
CA ALA A 141 -16.58 0.16 -19.23
C ALA A 141 -17.96 0.28 -18.57
N ASP A 142 -19.02 -0.05 -19.33
CA ASP A 142 -20.38 -0.04 -18.80
C ASP A 142 -20.59 -1.00 -17.62
N SER A 143 -19.80 -2.08 -17.58
CA SER A 143 -19.80 -3.08 -16.52
C SER A 143 -18.38 -3.29 -15.99
N PRO A 144 -18.14 -3.18 -14.67
CA PRO A 144 -16.80 -3.19 -14.11
C PRO A 144 -16.31 -4.64 -13.93
N GLN A 145 -15.81 -5.26 -15.01
CA GLN A 145 -15.16 -6.57 -14.93
C GLN A 145 -13.86 -6.60 -15.73
N LEU A 146 -12.78 -6.98 -15.04
CA LEU A 146 -11.54 -7.39 -15.69
C LEU A 146 -11.69 -8.81 -16.22
N ASP A 147 -11.20 -9.06 -17.43
CA ASP A 147 -11.08 -10.42 -17.94
C ASP A 147 -9.88 -11.16 -17.33
N GLU A 148 -9.96 -12.49 -17.35
CA GLU A 148 -8.92 -13.36 -16.80
C GLU A 148 -7.56 -13.13 -17.46
N ALA A 149 -7.52 -12.81 -18.76
CA ALA A 149 -6.29 -12.55 -19.48
C ALA A 149 -5.55 -11.32 -18.94
N THR A 150 -6.28 -10.23 -18.69
CA THR A 150 -5.75 -8.99 -18.10
C THR A 150 -5.26 -9.22 -16.67
N ILE A 151 -6.00 -9.98 -15.87
CA ILE A 151 -5.59 -10.35 -14.51
C ILE A 151 -4.31 -11.18 -14.54
N LYS A 152 -4.22 -12.16 -15.44
CA LYS A 152 -3.05 -13.03 -15.59
C LYS A 152 -1.81 -12.26 -16.05
N GLU A 153 -1.97 -11.34 -17.01
CA GLU A 153 -0.91 -10.44 -17.46
C GLU A 153 -0.39 -9.57 -16.31
N TYR A 154 -1.31 -9.02 -15.49
CA TYR A 154 -0.92 -8.28 -14.29
C TYR A 154 -0.17 -9.15 -13.26
N GLN A 155 -0.63 -10.38 -13.03
CA GLN A 155 0.03 -11.29 -12.10
C GLN A 155 1.46 -11.63 -12.51
N GLN A 156 1.80 -11.64 -13.81
CA GLN A 156 3.17 -11.90 -14.28
C GLN A 156 4.19 -10.96 -13.67
N TYR A 157 3.85 -9.69 -13.44
CA TYR A 157 4.74 -8.73 -12.81
C TYR A 157 5.18 -9.12 -11.40
N LYS A 158 4.42 -9.97 -10.70
CA LYS A 158 4.80 -10.44 -9.36
C LYS A 158 5.91 -11.48 -9.39
N PHE A 159 6.01 -12.28 -10.45
CA PHE A 159 6.91 -13.44 -10.51
C PHE A 159 7.95 -13.44 -11.63
N ASP A 160 7.68 -12.80 -12.76
CA ASP A 160 8.64 -12.66 -13.84
C ASP A 160 9.55 -11.46 -13.58
N THR A 161 10.68 -11.75 -12.94
CA THR A 161 11.69 -10.73 -12.60
C THR A 161 12.38 -10.10 -13.81
N THR A 162 12.16 -10.62 -15.03
CA THR A 162 12.75 -10.07 -16.25
C THR A 162 11.94 -8.93 -16.85
N LEU A 163 10.67 -8.78 -16.46
CA LEU A 163 9.81 -7.70 -16.94
C LEU A 163 10.35 -6.33 -16.49
N PRO A 164 10.46 -5.35 -17.39
CA PRO A 164 10.84 -3.99 -17.03
C PRO A 164 9.78 -3.32 -16.16
N ASN A 165 10.20 -2.29 -15.42
CA ASN A 165 9.32 -1.35 -14.74
C ASN A 165 8.33 -1.96 -13.71
N ARG A 166 8.59 -3.19 -13.23
CA ARG A 166 7.79 -3.91 -12.22
C ARG A 166 7.47 -3.12 -10.95
N HIS A 167 8.33 -2.20 -10.56
CA HIS A 167 8.10 -1.32 -9.42
C HIS A 167 6.81 -0.48 -9.54
N ILE A 168 6.37 -0.15 -10.77
CA ILE A 168 5.07 0.49 -11.03
C ILE A 168 3.92 -0.46 -10.65
N ALA A 169 3.99 -1.72 -11.09
CA ALA A 169 2.99 -2.72 -10.77
C ALA A 169 2.94 -3.01 -9.27
N LEU A 170 4.08 -2.98 -8.55
CA LEU A 170 4.13 -3.13 -7.09
C LEU A 170 3.36 -2.01 -6.37
N LEU A 171 3.59 -0.75 -6.74
CA LEU A 171 2.89 0.36 -6.10
C LEU A 171 1.39 0.29 -6.34
N PHE A 172 0.99 -0.10 -7.55
CA PHE A 172 -0.40 -0.35 -7.86
C PHE A 172 -0.98 -1.52 -7.03
N ASP A 173 -0.22 -2.61 -6.86
CA ASP A 173 -0.62 -3.78 -6.07
C ASP A 173 -0.81 -3.45 -4.59
N ASN A 174 0.13 -2.70 -4.01
CA ASN A 174 0.06 -2.25 -2.63
C ASN A 174 -1.19 -1.39 -2.42
N TYR A 175 -1.49 -0.46 -3.34
CA TYR A 175 -2.70 0.35 -3.27
C TYR A 175 -3.97 -0.52 -3.39
N GLN A 176 -4.02 -1.41 -4.38
CA GLN A 176 -5.16 -2.31 -4.60
C GLN A 176 -5.43 -3.22 -3.41
N THR A 177 -4.37 -3.72 -2.76
CA THR A 177 -4.46 -4.56 -1.57
C THR A 177 -5.21 -3.85 -0.45
N ILE A 178 -4.87 -2.58 -0.20
CA ILE A 178 -5.51 -1.77 0.83
C ILE A 178 -6.98 -1.54 0.49
N ILE A 179 -7.28 -0.95 -0.68
CA ILE A 179 -8.66 -0.54 -1.01
C ILE A 179 -9.61 -1.75 -1.13
N THR A 180 -9.11 -2.88 -1.65
CA THR A 180 -9.92 -4.11 -1.76
C THR A 180 -10.24 -4.66 -0.38
N SER A 181 -9.24 -4.71 0.51
CA SER A 181 -9.43 -5.26 1.85
C SER A 181 -10.35 -4.39 2.71
N THR A 182 -10.18 -3.06 2.68
CA THR A 182 -11.06 -2.14 3.43
C THR A 182 -12.47 -2.13 2.87
N SER A 183 -12.62 -2.15 1.53
CA SER A 183 -13.94 -2.24 0.90
C SER A 183 -14.68 -3.52 1.27
N ALA A 184 -13.97 -4.65 1.36
CA ALA A 184 -14.58 -5.92 1.77
C ALA A 184 -15.09 -5.90 3.22
N ARG A 185 -14.51 -5.05 4.08
CA ARG A 185 -14.96 -4.81 5.46
C ARG A 185 -15.96 -3.66 5.60
N GLY A 186 -16.29 -2.96 4.51
CA GLY A 186 -17.12 -1.74 4.55
C GLY A 186 -16.44 -0.55 5.24
N GLU A 187 -15.11 -0.57 5.32
CA GLU A 187 -14.30 0.45 5.97
C GLU A 187 -13.77 1.46 4.95
N ARG A 188 -13.50 2.69 5.41
CA ARG A 188 -12.77 3.67 4.61
C ARG A 188 -11.30 3.28 4.52
N SER A 189 -10.71 3.44 3.35
CA SER A 189 -9.28 3.19 3.18
C SER A 189 -8.44 4.18 4.00
N PRO A 190 -7.38 3.71 4.69
CA PRO A 190 -6.51 4.55 5.51
C PRO A 190 -5.73 5.54 4.65
N ALA A 191 -6.10 6.82 4.75
CA ALA A 191 -5.54 7.89 3.93
C ALA A 191 -4.01 8.04 4.11
N GLU A 192 -3.53 7.82 5.33
CA GLU A 192 -2.12 7.86 5.71
C GLU A 192 -1.27 6.80 5.01
N LEU A 193 -1.89 5.73 4.48
CA LEU A 193 -1.23 4.73 3.64
C LEU A 193 -1.51 4.98 2.16
N CYS A 194 -2.78 5.22 1.81
CA CYS A 194 -3.21 5.38 0.43
C CYS A 194 -2.56 6.57 -0.28
N ILE A 195 -2.52 7.75 0.35
CA ILE A 195 -1.99 8.97 -0.26
C ILE A 195 -0.49 8.83 -0.59
N PRO A 196 0.40 8.41 0.32
CA PRO A 196 1.82 8.22 -0.01
C PRO A 196 2.06 7.21 -1.14
N ILE A 197 1.33 6.09 -1.15
CA ILE A 197 1.48 5.05 -2.17
C ILE A 197 1.05 5.57 -3.54
N ILE A 198 -0.13 6.17 -3.64
CA ILE A 198 -0.64 6.66 -4.93
C ILE A 198 0.14 7.90 -5.42
N THR A 199 0.68 8.70 -4.51
CA THR A 199 1.63 9.79 -4.84
C THR A 199 2.91 9.21 -5.44
N SER A 200 3.47 8.18 -4.83
CA SER A 200 4.67 7.50 -5.33
C SER A 200 4.40 6.87 -6.71
N LEU A 201 3.26 6.19 -6.88
CA LEU A 201 2.86 5.61 -8.18
C LEU A 201 2.74 6.69 -9.26
N SER A 202 2.06 7.79 -8.96
CA SER A 202 1.91 8.93 -9.86
C SER A 202 3.27 9.51 -10.26
N ALA A 203 4.16 9.72 -9.29
CA ALA A 203 5.50 10.26 -9.51
C ALA A 203 6.37 9.34 -10.39
N GLU A 204 6.37 8.03 -10.13
CA GLU A 204 7.12 7.06 -10.94
C GLU A 204 6.59 6.99 -12.37
N CYS A 205 5.26 6.93 -12.55
CA CYS A 205 4.65 7.00 -13.88
C CYS A 205 5.03 8.28 -14.63
N HIS A 206 4.89 9.45 -13.99
CA HIS A 206 5.22 10.72 -14.62
C HIS A 206 6.71 10.82 -14.94
N SER A 207 7.59 10.42 -14.02
CA SER A 207 9.04 10.45 -14.22
C SER A 207 9.44 9.60 -15.44
N LEU A 208 8.93 8.37 -15.50
CA LEU A 208 9.31 7.38 -16.51
C LEU A 208 8.64 7.60 -17.86
N TYR A 209 7.36 7.98 -17.85
CA TYR A 209 6.53 8.01 -19.06
C TYR A 209 6.11 9.40 -19.49
N LYS A 210 6.38 10.43 -18.69
CA LYS A 210 5.88 11.81 -18.87
C LYS A 210 4.35 11.86 -18.92
N ASN A 211 3.68 10.86 -18.34
CA ASN A 211 2.24 10.73 -18.29
C ASN A 211 1.83 9.91 -17.05
N ILE A 212 0.59 10.09 -16.58
CA ILE A 212 0.03 9.40 -15.41
C ILE A 212 -1.25 8.69 -15.88
N PRO A 213 -1.36 7.34 -15.79
CA PRO A 213 -2.54 6.62 -16.24
C PRO A 213 -3.84 7.13 -15.60
N ALA A 214 -4.95 7.10 -16.33
CA ALA A 214 -6.23 7.62 -15.86
C ALA A 214 -6.70 6.96 -14.55
N ILE A 215 -6.50 5.65 -14.40
CA ILE A 215 -6.80 4.92 -13.16
C ILE A 215 -6.02 5.45 -11.95
N VAL A 216 -4.76 5.87 -12.14
CA VAL A 216 -3.94 6.45 -11.07
C VAL A 216 -4.46 7.83 -10.70
N CYS A 217 -4.87 8.64 -11.69
CA CYS A 217 -5.52 9.92 -11.44
C CYS A 217 -6.83 9.76 -10.65
N ILE A 218 -7.67 8.77 -10.99
CA ILE A 218 -8.92 8.51 -10.28
C ILE A 218 -8.65 8.12 -8.83
N TYR A 219 -7.77 7.14 -8.62
CA TYR A 219 -7.43 6.66 -7.28
C TYR A 219 -6.77 7.71 -6.39
N MET A 220 -5.98 8.63 -6.95
CA MET A 220 -5.48 9.77 -6.19
C MET A 220 -6.62 10.64 -5.67
N GLY A 221 -7.59 10.97 -6.52
CA GLY A 221 -8.76 11.75 -6.11
C GLY A 221 -9.62 11.03 -5.07
N GLU A 222 -9.82 9.72 -5.22
CA GLU A 222 -10.51 8.90 -4.23
C GLU A 222 -9.79 8.86 -2.89
N ALA A 223 -8.46 8.71 -2.87
CA ALA A 223 -7.67 8.75 -1.65
C ALA A 223 -7.79 10.10 -0.93
N LEU A 224 -7.80 11.22 -1.67
CA LEU A 224 -8.02 12.56 -1.12
C LEU A 224 -9.44 12.71 -0.53
N LEU A 225 -10.46 12.16 -1.20
CA LEU A 225 -11.83 12.16 -0.68
C LEU A 225 -11.96 11.31 0.59
N SER A 226 -11.36 10.13 0.63
CA SER A 226 -11.34 9.27 1.83
C SER A 226 -10.66 9.96 3.01
N ALA A 227 -9.66 10.81 2.74
CA ALA A 227 -8.99 11.65 3.73
C ALA A 227 -9.80 12.88 4.19
N GLY A 228 -10.97 13.14 3.58
CA GLY A 228 -11.77 14.34 3.85
C GLY A 228 -11.18 15.63 3.28
N ILE A 229 -10.18 15.55 2.39
CA ILE A 229 -9.51 16.72 1.81
C ILE A 229 -10.23 17.13 0.50
N ILE A 230 -11.48 17.56 0.65
CA ILE A 230 -12.43 17.74 -0.45
C ILE A 230 -11.96 18.79 -1.47
N ASP A 231 -11.37 19.89 -1.02
CA ASP A 231 -10.90 20.96 -1.93
C ASP A 231 -9.80 20.46 -2.88
N LYS A 232 -8.82 19.73 -2.33
CA LYS A 232 -7.74 19.14 -3.14
C LYS A 232 -8.26 18.06 -4.07
N ALA A 233 -9.21 17.22 -3.62
CA ALA A 233 -9.83 16.24 -4.50
C ALA A 233 -10.57 16.91 -5.67
N THR A 234 -11.31 17.99 -5.38
CA THR A 234 -12.04 18.76 -6.40
C THR A 234 -11.11 19.36 -7.44
N GLU A 235 -10.03 20.00 -7.01
CA GLU A 235 -9.00 20.53 -7.92
C GLU A 235 -8.34 19.41 -8.75
N HIS A 236 -7.96 18.32 -8.09
CA HIS A 236 -7.33 17.17 -8.73
C HIS A 236 -8.21 16.54 -9.81
N PHE A 237 -9.51 16.34 -9.55
CA PHE A 237 -10.44 15.80 -10.54
C PHE A 237 -10.68 16.76 -11.71
N LYS A 238 -10.67 18.09 -11.48
CA LYS A 238 -10.75 19.09 -12.57
C LYS A 238 -9.54 19.01 -13.48
N ILE A 239 -8.33 18.97 -12.92
CA ILE A 239 -7.08 18.84 -13.69
C ILE A 239 -7.05 17.50 -14.43
N SER A 240 -7.39 16.42 -13.74
CA SER A 240 -7.44 15.07 -14.34
C SER A 240 -8.40 15.00 -15.52
N LEU A 241 -9.56 15.67 -15.44
CA LEU A 241 -10.52 15.70 -16.53
C LEU A 241 -10.00 16.49 -17.75
N GLN A 242 -9.12 17.48 -17.56
CA GLN A 242 -8.46 18.15 -18.69
C GLN A 242 -7.51 17.19 -19.43
N LEU A 243 -6.85 16.29 -18.71
CA LEU A 243 -5.98 15.26 -19.28
C LEU A 243 -6.78 14.14 -19.95
N TYR A 244 -7.93 13.78 -19.37
CA TYR A 244 -8.79 12.68 -19.82
C TYR A 244 -10.25 13.12 -19.98
N PRO A 245 -10.57 13.97 -20.98
CA PRO A 245 -11.89 14.61 -21.10
C PRO A 245 -13.06 13.66 -21.35
N ASN A 246 -12.78 12.44 -21.80
CA ASN A 246 -13.78 11.40 -22.06
C ASN A 246 -13.87 10.34 -20.94
N SER A 247 -13.14 10.53 -19.85
CA SER A 247 -13.19 9.62 -18.70
C SER A 247 -14.53 9.76 -17.99
N ILE A 248 -15.34 8.70 -18.02
CA ILE A 248 -16.64 8.68 -17.36
C ILE A 248 -16.49 8.81 -15.85
N PRO A 249 -15.58 8.09 -15.16
CA PRO A 249 -15.35 8.30 -13.73
C PRO A 249 -15.00 9.74 -13.37
N LEU A 250 -14.12 10.40 -14.13
CA LEU A 250 -13.75 11.78 -13.85
C LEU A 250 -14.92 12.76 -14.07
N LEU A 251 -15.74 12.53 -15.09
CA LEU A 251 -16.97 13.31 -15.30
C LEU A 251 -17.94 13.13 -14.12
N VAL A 252 -18.11 11.89 -13.62
CA VAL A 252 -18.96 11.58 -12.48
C VAL A 252 -18.44 12.24 -11.20
N TYR A 253 -17.14 12.17 -10.92
CA TYR A 253 -16.55 12.80 -9.74
C TYR A 253 -16.65 14.32 -9.78
N ASN A 254 -16.38 14.95 -10.93
CA ASN A 254 -16.58 16.40 -11.09
C ASN A 254 -18.05 16.79 -10.88
N TYR A 255 -19.01 16.02 -11.41
CA TYR A 255 -20.44 16.23 -11.16
C TYR A 255 -20.79 16.16 -9.66
N ARG A 256 -20.31 15.12 -8.95
CA ARG A 256 -20.61 14.92 -7.53
C ARG A 256 -20.12 16.09 -6.68
N LEU A 257 -18.95 16.63 -7.01
CA LEU A 257 -18.28 17.71 -6.28
C LEU A 257 -18.66 19.12 -6.77
N GLU A 258 -19.43 19.25 -7.85
CA GLU A 258 -19.93 20.54 -8.34
C GLU A 258 -20.85 21.20 -7.30
N GLN A 259 -20.58 22.48 -7.04
CA GLN A 259 -21.30 23.32 -6.07
C GLN A 259 -22.32 24.22 -6.75
N ASP A 260 -22.10 24.60 -8.01
CA ASP A 260 -23.06 25.35 -8.81
C ASP A 260 -24.19 24.40 -9.27
N LEU A 261 -25.37 24.56 -8.67
CA LEU A 261 -26.52 23.68 -8.92
C LEU A 261 -26.93 23.66 -10.40
N LYS A 262 -26.84 24.79 -11.10
CA LYS A 262 -27.21 24.84 -12.52
C LYS A 262 -26.22 24.05 -13.37
N LYS A 263 -24.91 24.22 -13.12
CA LYS A 263 -23.88 23.42 -13.81
C LYS A 263 -24.00 21.95 -13.47
N LYS A 264 -24.32 21.61 -12.22
CA LYS A 264 -24.53 20.25 -11.76
C LYS A 264 -25.67 19.56 -12.51
N ASP A 265 -26.81 20.23 -12.64
CA ASP A 265 -27.97 19.71 -13.40
C ASP A 265 -27.64 19.52 -14.88
N GLU A 266 -26.95 20.48 -15.50
CA GLU A 266 -26.50 20.38 -16.90
C GLU A 266 -25.53 19.21 -17.12
N GLN A 267 -24.61 18.98 -16.17
CA GLN A 267 -23.67 17.85 -16.22
C GLN A 267 -24.39 16.51 -16.05
N LEU A 268 -25.35 16.41 -15.11
CA LEU A 268 -26.15 15.20 -14.89
C LEU A 268 -26.95 14.83 -16.15
N ALA A 269 -27.62 15.80 -16.77
CA ALA A 269 -28.37 15.59 -17.99
C ALA A 269 -27.48 15.07 -19.13
N LYS A 270 -26.26 15.61 -19.27
CA LYS A 270 -25.28 15.13 -20.25
C LYS A 270 -24.81 13.71 -19.95
N LEU A 271 -24.46 13.41 -18.70
CA LEU A 271 -24.05 12.07 -18.25
C LEU A 271 -25.13 11.03 -18.55
N LYS A 272 -26.37 11.27 -18.08
CA LYS A 272 -27.50 10.35 -18.28
C LYS A 272 -27.87 10.17 -19.74
N LYS A 273 -27.65 11.17 -20.60
CA LYS A 273 -27.90 11.06 -22.05
C LYS A 273 -26.83 10.27 -22.80
N LYS A 274 -25.56 10.45 -22.45
CA LYS A 274 -24.42 9.91 -23.23
C LYS A 274 -23.90 8.56 -22.71
N HIS A 275 -24.07 8.30 -21.42
CA HIS A 275 -23.47 7.17 -20.70
C HIS A 275 -24.52 6.42 -19.85
N THR A 276 -25.76 6.30 -20.35
CA THR A 276 -26.91 5.73 -19.62
C THR A 276 -26.66 4.32 -19.09
N ASN A 277 -25.82 3.54 -19.78
CA ASN A 277 -25.54 2.16 -19.41
C ASN A 277 -24.40 2.01 -18.39
N HIS A 278 -23.61 3.07 -18.18
CA HIS A 278 -22.43 3.00 -17.34
C HIS A 278 -22.79 2.85 -15.86
N TRP A 279 -22.16 1.90 -15.18
CA TRP A 279 -22.45 1.55 -13.79
C TRP A 279 -22.43 2.77 -12.85
N MET A 280 -21.39 3.62 -12.92
CA MET A 280 -21.32 4.84 -12.09
C MET A 280 -22.43 5.86 -12.38
N VAL A 281 -23.01 5.87 -13.59
CA VAL A 281 -24.03 6.84 -14.01
C VAL A 281 -25.43 6.35 -13.64
N LYS A 282 -25.66 5.04 -13.61
CA LYS A 282 -26.90 4.43 -13.12
C LYS A 282 -27.18 4.77 -11.65
N ASP A 283 -26.13 4.99 -10.87
CA ASP A 283 -26.20 5.33 -9.45
C ASP A 283 -26.36 6.84 -9.16
N LEU A 284 -26.59 7.69 -10.19
CA LEU A 284 -26.74 9.16 -10.05
C LEU A 284 -28.18 9.66 -10.11
#